data_AF-A0A7S3F508-F1
#
_entry.id   AF-A0A7S3F508-F1
#
_cell.length_a   1.000
_cell.length_b   1.000
_cell.length_c   1.000
_cell.angle_alpha   90.00
_cell.angle_beta   90.00
_cell.angle_gamma   90.00
#
_symmetry.space_group_name_H-M   'P 1'
#
loop_
_entity.id
_entity.type
_entity.pdbx_description
1 polymer ?
#
loop_
_entity_poly.entity_id
_entity_poly.type
_entity_poly.pdbx_seq_one_letter_code
_entity_poly.pdbx_strand_id
1 'polypeptide(L)'
;MGERCGLPPFYVSFVLAPVASNASELIAALNYAKKRTRKTITVSLSALEGAACMNNTFCLAIFMALVAFKGLAWRFSAETLTILLVEVLVFFVAIQKTQQFWHGIALLLLFPASIALVFVLENVLKLD
;
A
#
# COMPACT_ATOMS: atom_id res chain seq x y z
N MET A 1 23.41 8.38 0.62
CA MET A 1 23.34 8.48 2.10
C MET A 1 23.04 7.14 2.80
N GLY A 2 22.60 6.08 2.11
CA GLY A 2 22.29 4.77 2.73
C GLY A 2 23.48 3.91 3.17
N GLU A 3 24.67 4.09 2.58
CA GLU A 3 25.86 3.25 2.89
C GLU A 3 26.49 3.51 4.27
N ARG A 4 26.09 4.55 5.00
CA ARG A 4 26.72 4.93 6.28
C ARG A 4 26.07 4.30 7.52
N CYS A 5 24.97 3.55 7.37
CA CYS A 5 24.20 3.02 8.50
C CYS A 5 24.32 1.50 8.68
N GLY A 6 25.02 0.78 7.79
CA GLY A 6 25.08 -0.69 7.86
C GLY A 6 23.73 -1.40 7.66
N LEU A 7 22.69 -0.67 7.26
CA LEU A 7 21.37 -1.19 6.97
C LEU A 7 21.25 -1.46 5.46
N PRO A 8 20.71 -2.60 5.01
CA PRO A 8 20.57 -2.86 3.58
C PRO A 8 19.74 -1.73 2.92
N PRO A 9 20.23 -1.11 1.84
CA PRO A 9 19.55 0.00 1.16
C PRO A 9 18.10 -0.34 0.77
N PHE A 10 17.84 -1.62 0.51
CA PHE A 10 16.52 -2.16 0.20
C PHE A 10 15.50 -1.92 1.34
N TYR A 11 15.83 -2.22 2.59
CA TYR A 11 14.90 -2.04 3.72
C TYR A 11 14.66 -0.56 4.04
N VAL A 12 15.70 0.27 3.87
CA VAL A 12 15.58 1.71 4.05
C VAL A 12 14.62 2.30 3.00
N SER A 13 14.74 1.89 1.75
CA SER A 13 13.82 2.36 0.70
C SER A 13 12.40 1.81 0.89
N PHE A 14 12.25 0.54 1.26
CA PHE A 14 10.93 -0.12 1.27
C PHE A 14 10.08 0.18 2.51
N VAL A 15 10.72 0.45 3.66
CA VAL A 15 10.02 0.77 4.92
C VAL A 15 10.09 2.25 5.23
N LEU A 16 11.27 2.86 5.09
CA LEU A 16 11.51 4.22 5.54
C LEU A 16 10.93 5.25 4.57
N ALA A 17 10.92 4.99 3.26
CA ALA A 17 10.30 5.89 2.29
C ALA A 17 8.77 6.02 2.46
N PRO A 18 7.97 4.94 2.55
CA PRO A 18 6.52 5.08 2.76
C PRO A 18 6.18 5.61 4.15
N VAL A 19 6.99 5.30 5.18
CA VAL A 19 6.81 5.90 6.51
C VAL A 19 7.10 7.39 6.47
N ALA A 20 8.20 7.82 5.86
CA ALA A 20 8.55 9.24 5.76
C ALA A 20 7.53 10.03 4.92
N SER A 21 7.09 9.47 3.78
CA SER A 21 6.13 10.12 2.89
C SER A 21 4.75 10.33 3.53
N ASN A 22 4.32 9.40 4.40
CA ASN A 22 2.99 9.45 5.04
C ASN A 22 3.06 9.79 6.54
N ALA A 23 4.24 10.15 7.08
CA ALA A 23 4.46 10.35 8.52
C ALA A 23 3.57 11.45 9.10
N SER A 24 3.43 12.57 8.40
CA SER A 24 2.64 13.72 8.86
C SER A 24 1.17 13.37 9.02
N GLU A 25 0.63 12.59 8.08
CA GLU A 25 -0.76 12.11 8.12
C GLU A 25 -0.96 11.09 9.24
N LEU A 26 -0.02 10.16 9.41
CA LEU A 26 -0.04 9.20 10.50
C LEU A 26 -0.01 9.89 11.88
N ILE A 27 0.89 10.85 12.09
CA ILE A 27 1.02 11.58 13.35
C ILE A 27 -0.25 12.41 13.63
N ALA A 28 -0.81 13.06 12.60
CA ALA A 28 -2.06 13.80 12.74
C ALA A 28 -3.22 12.88 13.14
N ALA A 29 -3.36 11.73 12.46
CA ALA A 29 -4.39 10.75 12.76
C ALA A 29 -4.23 10.15 14.16
N LEU A 30 -3.01 9.89 14.61
CA LEU A 30 -2.70 9.42 15.97
C LEU A 30 -3.06 10.47 17.03
N ASN A 31 -2.70 11.73 16.80
CA ASN A 31 -3.05 12.83 17.72
C ASN A 31 -4.56 13.01 17.82
N TYR A 32 -5.29 12.80 16.72
CA TYR A 32 -6.74 12.86 16.71
C TYR A 32 -7.36 11.63 17.39
N ALA A 33 -6.80 10.43 17.21
CA ALA A 33 -7.25 9.19 17.85
C ALA A 33 -6.98 9.19 19.37
N LYS A 34 -5.93 9.87 19.86
CA LYS A 34 -5.61 10.03 21.28
C LYS A 34 -6.74 10.67 22.11
N LYS A 35 -7.65 11.40 21.47
CA LYS A 35 -8.84 11.97 22.13
C LYS A 35 -9.86 10.91 22.59
N ARG A 36 -9.67 9.63 22.22
CA ARG A 36 -10.44 8.45 22.67
C ARG A 36 -11.97 8.53 22.53
N THR A 37 -12.48 9.39 21.66
CA THR A 37 -13.92 9.41 21.33
C THR A 37 -14.19 8.55 20.10
N ARG A 38 -15.39 7.94 20.02
CA ARG A 38 -15.81 7.21 18.82
C ARG A 38 -15.71 8.07 17.56
N LYS A 39 -16.18 9.31 17.61
CA LYS A 39 -16.13 10.24 16.47
C LYS A 39 -14.69 10.52 16.03
N THR A 40 -13.78 10.79 16.97
CA THR A 40 -12.38 11.09 16.62
C THR A 40 -11.66 9.87 16.07
N ILE A 41 -11.90 8.67 16.62
CA ILE A 41 -11.30 7.43 16.11
C ILE A 41 -11.82 7.13 14.69
N THR A 42 -13.14 7.25 14.45
CA THR A 42 -13.71 7.04 13.11
C THR A 42 -13.15 8.03 12.11
N VAL A 43 -13.05 9.32 12.44
CA VAL A 43 -12.47 10.33 11.55
C VAL A 43 -10.98 10.04 11.26
N SER A 44 -10.19 9.67 12.27
CA SER A 44 -8.80 9.26 12.06
C SER A 44 -8.68 8.07 11.11
N LEU A 45 -9.50 7.04 11.31
CA LEU A 45 -9.49 5.84 10.48
C LEU A 45 -9.90 6.15 9.04
N SER A 46 -10.99 6.88 8.84
CA SER A 46 -11.44 7.27 7.50
C SER A 46 -10.43 8.17 6.78
N ALA A 47 -9.71 9.03 7.50
CA ALA A 47 -8.64 9.84 6.91
C ALA A 47 -7.44 8.98 6.48
N LEU A 48 -6.99 8.06 7.33
CA LEU A 48 -5.91 7.11 7.02
C LEU A 48 -6.27 6.20 5.84
N GLU A 49 -7.50 5.69 5.84
CA GLU A 49 -8.03 4.83 4.78
C GLU A 49 -8.16 5.58 3.46
N GLY A 50 -8.69 6.80 3.49
CA GLY A 50 -8.76 7.68 2.33
C GLY A 50 -7.38 8.00 1.76
N ALA A 51 -6.41 8.34 2.60
CA ALA A 51 -5.03 8.59 2.18
C ALA A 51 -4.39 7.35 1.53
N ALA A 52 -4.57 6.17 2.14
CA ALA A 52 -4.06 4.91 1.59
C ALA A 52 -4.69 4.55 0.24
N CYS A 53 -6.02 4.67 0.12
CA CYS A 53 -6.73 4.42 -1.13
C CYS A 53 -6.31 5.41 -2.22
N MET A 54 -6.17 6.69 -1.88
CA MET A 54 -5.81 7.73 -2.84
C MET A 54 -4.37 7.54 -3.33
N ASN A 55 -3.43 7.22 -2.44
CA ASN A 55 -2.04 6.98 -2.81
C ASN A 55 -1.91 5.74 -3.72
N ASN A 56 -2.56 4.63 -3.37
CA ASN A 56 -2.49 3.40 -4.18
C ASN A 56 -3.14 3.60 -5.56
N THR A 57 -4.38 4.12 -5.60
CA THR A 57 -5.12 4.29 -6.87
C THR A 57 -4.43 5.29 -7.80
N PHE A 58 -3.85 6.37 -7.25
CA PHE A 58 -3.13 7.35 -8.04
C PHE A 58 -1.80 6.81 -8.57
N CYS A 59 -1.07 6.05 -7.76
CA CYS A 59 0.14 5.35 -8.20
C CYS A 59 -0.16 4.36 -9.34
N LEU A 60 -1.21 3.55 -9.21
CA LEU A 60 -1.64 2.63 -10.25
C LEU A 60 -2.04 3.38 -11.54
N ALA A 61 -2.81 4.46 -11.42
CA ALA A 61 -3.23 5.27 -12.56
C ALA A 61 -2.02 5.87 -13.30
N ILE A 62 -1.04 6.41 -12.58
CA ILE A 62 0.21 6.91 -13.17
C ILE A 62 0.98 5.76 -13.84
N PHE A 63 1.08 4.61 -13.17
CA PHE A 63 1.79 3.45 -13.70
C PHE A 63 1.18 2.97 -15.02
N MET A 64 -0.15 2.77 -15.06
CA MET A 64 -0.85 2.41 -16.28
C MET A 64 -0.74 3.49 -17.37
N ALA A 65 -0.84 4.77 -17.02
CA ALA A 65 -0.67 5.86 -17.97
C ALA A 65 0.74 5.83 -18.59
N LEU A 66 1.78 5.60 -17.79
CA LEU A 66 3.15 5.48 -18.27
C LEU A 66 3.32 4.27 -19.21
N VAL A 67 2.75 3.11 -18.87
CA VAL A 67 2.76 1.93 -19.76
C VAL A 67 2.07 2.24 -21.09
N ALA A 68 0.89 2.87 -21.06
CA ALA A 68 0.11 3.21 -22.24
C ALA A 68 0.80 4.24 -23.14
N PHE A 69 1.35 5.33 -22.57
CA PHE A 69 1.94 6.42 -23.34
C PHE A 69 3.38 6.16 -23.81
N LYS A 70 4.18 5.44 -23.02
CA LYS A 70 5.58 5.13 -23.40
C LYS A 70 5.73 3.88 -24.26
N GLY A 71 4.64 3.17 -24.54
CA GLY A 71 4.68 1.91 -25.29
C GLY A 71 5.64 0.90 -24.67
N LEU A 72 5.78 0.93 -23.33
CA LEU A 72 6.64 0.00 -22.62
C LEU A 72 6.11 -1.42 -22.89
N ALA A 73 6.98 -2.30 -23.37
CA ALA A 73 6.64 -3.72 -23.47
C ALA A 73 6.13 -4.18 -22.10
N TRP A 74 5.01 -4.91 -22.10
CA TRP A 74 4.38 -5.45 -20.91
C TRP A 74 5.27 -6.53 -20.29
N ARG A 75 6.34 -6.08 -19.63
CA ARG A 75 7.47 -6.88 -19.13
C ARG A 75 7.48 -6.99 -17.60
N PHE A 76 6.39 -6.52 -16.98
CA PHE A 76 6.15 -6.49 -15.54
C PHE A 76 4.68 -6.85 -15.27
N SER A 77 4.20 -7.84 -16.01
CA SER A 77 2.82 -8.34 -15.97
C SER A 77 2.48 -8.88 -14.60
N ALA A 78 3.42 -9.63 -14.00
CA ALA A 78 3.23 -10.23 -12.69
C ALA A 78 3.07 -9.18 -11.59
N GLU A 79 3.92 -8.15 -11.61
CA GLU A 79 3.87 -7.04 -10.65
C GLU A 79 2.59 -6.23 -10.82
N THR A 80 2.23 -5.88 -12.06
CA THR A 80 1.03 -5.09 -12.36
C THR A 80 -0.24 -5.82 -11.96
N LEU A 81 -0.34 -7.11 -12.26
CA LEU A 81 -1.50 -7.92 -11.90
C LEU A 81 -1.61 -8.09 -10.38
N THR A 82 -0.48 -8.21 -9.69
CA THR A 82 -0.45 -8.30 -8.23
C THR A 82 -0.91 -6.99 -7.59
N ILE A 83 -0.44 -5.84 -8.07
CA ILE A 83 -0.87 -4.52 -7.59
C ILE A 83 -2.38 -4.35 -7.80
N LEU A 84 -2.89 -4.69 -8.99
CA LEU A 84 -4.32 -4.65 -9.29
C LEU A 84 -5.15 -5.52 -8.35
N LEU A 85 -4.72 -6.76 -8.10
CA LEU A 85 -5.41 -7.66 -7.18
C LEU A 85 -5.42 -7.12 -5.75
N VAL A 86 -4.28 -6.62 -5.28
CA VAL A 86 -4.18 -6.00 -3.95
C VAL A 86 -5.11 -4.80 -3.83
N GLU A 87 -5.18 -3.93 -4.84
CA GLU A 87 -6.08 -2.77 -4.84
C GLU A 87 -7.56 -3.16 -4.80
N VAL A 88 -7.97 -4.18 -5.57
CA VAL A 88 -9.33 -4.69 -5.53
C VAL A 88 -9.68 -5.25 -4.14
N LEU A 89 -8.76 -5.99 -3.51
CA LEU A 89 -8.95 -6.51 -2.15
C LEU A 89 -9.05 -5.39 -1.11
N VAL A 90 -8.19 -4.37 -1.21
CA VAL A 90 -8.24 -3.18 -0.34
C VAL A 90 -9.55 -2.41 -0.54
N PHE A 91 -10.04 -2.29 -1.78
CA PHE A 91 -11.31 -1.63 -2.09
C PHE A 91 -12.51 -2.33 -1.40
N PHE A 92 -12.54 -3.67 -1.42
CA PHE A 92 -13.58 -4.43 -0.71
C PHE A 92 -13.52 -4.29 0.80
N VAL A 93 -12.32 -4.11 1.36
CA VAL A 93 -12.16 -3.79 2.78
C VAL A 93 -12.62 -2.35 3.07
N ALA A 94 -12.29 -1.40 2.19
CA ALA A 94 -12.60 0.01 2.37
C ALA A 94 -14.12 0.31 2.30
N ILE A 95 -14.86 -0.38 1.44
CA ILE A 95 -16.31 -0.18 1.33
C ILE A 95 -17.10 -0.70 2.55
N GLN A 96 -16.46 -1.44 3.46
CA GLN A 96 -17.10 -1.93 4.68
C GLN A 96 -17.48 -0.77 5.59
N LYS A 97 -18.77 -0.67 5.94
CA LYS A 97 -19.29 0.38 6.84
C LYS A 97 -18.73 0.31 8.26
N THR A 98 -18.18 -0.83 8.69
CA THR A 98 -17.61 -1.01 10.02
C THR A 98 -16.22 -1.61 9.93
N GLN A 99 -15.22 -0.74 10.06
CA GLN A 99 -13.82 -1.12 10.17
C GLN A 99 -13.55 -1.69 11.56
N GLN A 100 -13.51 -3.02 11.65
CA GLN A 100 -13.03 -3.74 12.85
C GLN A 100 -11.51 -3.97 12.80
N PHE A 101 -10.92 -4.23 13.97
CA PHE A 101 -9.48 -4.49 14.12
C PHE A 101 -8.95 -5.59 13.17
N TRP A 102 -9.74 -6.61 12.88
CA TRP A 102 -9.39 -7.69 11.95
C TRP A 102 -9.12 -7.20 10.53
N HIS A 103 -9.79 -6.15 10.07
CA HIS A 103 -9.52 -5.55 8.76
C HIS A 103 -8.12 -4.93 8.71
N GLY A 104 -7.69 -4.31 9.81
CA GLY A 104 -6.32 -3.78 9.95
C GLY A 104 -5.27 -4.89 9.94
N ILE A 105 -5.52 -6.01 10.62
CA ILE A 105 -4.63 -7.19 10.56
C ILE A 105 -4.59 -7.77 9.14
N ALA A 106 -5.74 -7.90 8.49
CA ALA A 106 -5.83 -8.42 7.13
C ALA A 106 -5.04 -7.55 6.14
N LEU A 107 -5.18 -6.22 6.22
CA LEU A 107 -4.41 -5.26 5.41
C LEU A 107 -2.91 -5.36 5.69
N LEU A 108 -2.51 -5.53 6.94
CA LEU A 108 -1.11 -5.67 7.32
C LEU A 108 -0.49 -6.96 6.78
N LEU A 109 -1.25 -8.07 6.77
CA LEU A 109 -0.83 -9.36 6.19
C LEU A 109 -0.90 -9.38 4.66
N LEU A 110 -1.69 -8.49 4.05
CA LEU A 110 -1.79 -8.39 2.59
C LEU A 110 -0.46 -7.95 1.95
N PHE A 111 0.36 -7.17 2.66
CA PHE A 111 1.66 -6.72 2.20
C PHE A 111 2.71 -7.85 2.04
N PRO A 112 2.98 -8.70 3.03
CA PRO A 112 3.84 -9.87 2.82
C PRO A 112 3.19 -10.88 1.86
N ALA A 113 1.86 -10.99 1.83
CA ALA A 113 1.16 -11.85 0.89
C ALA A 113 1.32 -11.39 -0.57
N SER A 114 1.34 -10.09 -0.85
CA SER A 114 1.56 -9.57 -2.20
C SER A 114 2.95 -9.92 -2.72
N ILE A 115 3.99 -9.80 -1.87
CA ILE A 115 5.35 -10.22 -2.20
C ILE A 115 5.40 -11.72 -2.52
N ALA A 116 4.75 -12.54 -1.70
CA ALA A 116 4.65 -13.97 -1.97
C ALA A 116 3.89 -14.28 -3.27
N LEU A 117 2.86 -13.50 -3.60
CA LEU A 117 2.09 -13.66 -4.83
C LEU A 117 2.92 -13.32 -6.07
N VAL A 118 3.69 -12.23 -6.04
CA VAL A 118 4.66 -11.89 -7.10
C VAL A 118 5.64 -13.06 -7.30
N PHE A 119 6.24 -13.54 -6.22
CA PHE A 119 7.19 -14.66 -6.28
C PHE A 119 6.57 -15.93 -6.89
N VAL A 120 5.33 -16.26 -6.53
CA VAL A 120 4.61 -17.41 -7.10
C VAL A 120 4.31 -17.19 -8.59
N LEU A 121 3.89 -15.99 -8.99
CA LEU A 121 3.57 -15.69 -10.38
C LEU A 121 4.80 -15.75 -11.28
N GLU A 122 5.93 -15.21 -10.82
CA GLU A 122 7.20 -15.27 -11.55
C GLU A 122 7.72 -16.71 -11.68
N ASN A 123 7.66 -17.50 -10.59
CA ASN A 123 8.25 -18.85 -10.57
C ASN A 123 7.36 -19.93 -11.19
N VAL A 124 6.03 -19.82 -11.07
CA VAL A 124 5.08 -20.84 -11.54
C VAL A 124 4.56 -20.53 -12.94
N LEU A 125 4.24 -19.27 -13.24
CA LEU A 125 3.69 -18.85 -14.53
C LEU A 125 4.74 -18.30 -15.52
N LYS A 126 5.98 -18.02 -15.09
CA LYS A 126 7.04 -17.38 -15.90
C LYS A 126 6.57 -16.11 -16.60
N LEU A 127 5.65 -15.38 -15.97
CA LEU A 127 5.26 -14.05 -16.40
C LEU A 127 6.36 -13.08 -15.93
N ASP A 128 7.03 -12.42 -16.88
CA ASP A 128 7.78 -11.17 -16.66
C ASP A 128 6.77 -10.09 -16.19
#